data_AF-Q6S007-F1
#
_entry.id   AF-Q6S007-F1
#
_cell.length_a   1.000
_cell.length_b   1.000
_cell.length_c   1.000
_cell.angle_alpha   90.00
_cell.angle_beta   90.00
_cell.angle_gamma   90.00
#
_symmetry.space_group_name_H-M   'P 1'
#
loop_
_entity.id
_entity.type
_entity.pdbx_description
1 polymer ?
#
loop_
_entity_poly.entity_id
_entity_poly.type
_entity_poly.pdbx_seq_one_letter_code
_entity_poly.pdbx_strand_id
1 'polypeptide(L)'
;MPQIGLVSAVNLRVQGSSAYLWSSRSSSLGTESRDGCLQRNSLCFAGSESMGHKLKIRATTRRLVKDLGPLKVVCIDYPRPELDNTVNYLEAAFLSSTFRASPRPTKPLEIVIAGAGLGGLSTAKYLADAGHKPILLEARDVLGGKVAAWKDDDGDWYETGLHIFFGAYPNIQNLFGELGINDRLQWKEHSMIFAMPSKPGEFSRFDFPEALPAPLNGVLAILKNNEMLTWPEKVKFAIGLLPAMLGGQSYVEAQDGISVKDWMRKQGVPDRVTDEVFIAMSKALNFINPDELSMQCILIALNRFLQEKHGSKMAFLDGNPPERLCMPIVEHIESKGGQVRLNSRIKKIELNEDGSVKCFILNDGSTVEGDAFVFATPVDIFKLLLPEDWKEIPYFQKLEKLVGVPVINVHIWFDRKLKNTYDHLLFSRSSLLSVYADMSVTCKEYYNPNQSMLELVFAPAEEWISRSDSEIIDATMKELATLFPDEISADQSKAKILKYHVVKTPRSVYKTVPGCEPCRPLQRSPIEGFYLAG
;
A
#
# COMPACT_ATOMS: atom_id res chain seq x y z
N MET A 1 -45.96 -7.53 -3.05
CA MET A 1 -44.88 -8.47 -2.64
C MET A 1 -43.94 -8.69 -3.82
N PRO A 2 -42.73 -8.13 -3.83
CA PRO A 2 -41.74 -8.41 -4.87
C PRO A 2 -40.87 -9.62 -4.47
N GLN A 3 -40.60 -10.51 -5.42
CA GLN A 3 -39.72 -11.67 -5.21
C GLN A 3 -38.25 -11.22 -5.24
N ILE A 4 -37.50 -11.53 -4.19
CA ILE A 4 -36.05 -11.32 -4.12
C ILE A 4 -35.36 -12.56 -4.70
N GLY A 5 -34.75 -12.42 -5.88
CA GLY A 5 -33.93 -13.47 -6.47
C GLY A 5 -32.49 -13.42 -5.94
N LEU A 6 -32.15 -14.30 -4.99
CA LEU A 6 -30.74 -14.56 -4.65
C LEU A 6 -30.11 -15.45 -5.73
N VAL A 7 -29.01 -14.99 -6.32
CA VAL A 7 -28.09 -15.86 -7.09
C VAL A 7 -27.08 -16.43 -6.12
N SER A 8 -27.18 -17.72 -5.83
CA SER A 8 -26.24 -18.44 -4.97
C SER A 8 -25.10 -19.03 -5.80
N ALA A 9 -23.86 -18.93 -5.32
CA ALA A 9 -22.68 -19.43 -6.03
C ALA A 9 -22.71 -20.97 -6.14
N VAL A 10 -22.72 -21.48 -7.37
CA VAL A 10 -22.76 -22.93 -7.64
C VAL A 10 -21.37 -23.55 -7.47
N ASN A 11 -21.28 -24.52 -6.57
CA ASN A 11 -20.08 -25.36 -6.39
C ASN A 11 -19.80 -26.19 -7.65
N LEU A 12 -18.79 -25.81 -8.43
CA LEU A 12 -18.28 -26.63 -9.54
C LEU A 12 -17.33 -27.72 -9.02
N ARG A 13 -17.91 -28.89 -8.68
CA ARG A 13 -17.13 -30.13 -8.55
C ARG A 13 -16.81 -30.68 -9.94
N VAL A 14 -15.57 -30.53 -10.38
CA VAL A 14 -15.05 -31.24 -11.57
C VAL A 14 -14.83 -32.72 -11.22
N GLN A 15 -15.68 -33.60 -11.75
CA GLN A 15 -15.41 -35.04 -11.77
C GLN A 15 -14.40 -35.36 -12.88
N GLY A 16 -13.14 -35.58 -12.50
CA GLY A 16 -12.11 -36.07 -13.41
C GLY A 16 -12.18 -37.59 -13.57
N SER A 17 -12.90 -38.07 -14.59
CA SER A 17 -12.83 -39.47 -15.00
C SER A 17 -11.53 -39.73 -15.78
N SER A 18 -10.60 -40.48 -15.19
CA SER A 18 -9.39 -40.97 -15.88
C SER A 18 -9.41 -42.50 -15.91
N ALA A 19 -9.56 -43.07 -17.11
CA ALA A 19 -9.54 -44.50 -17.32
C ALA A 19 -8.11 -45.03 -17.38
N TYR A 20 -7.90 -46.22 -16.80
CA TYR A 20 -6.69 -47.02 -17.02
C TYR A 20 -6.64 -47.51 -18.47
N LEU A 21 -5.46 -47.50 -19.08
CA LEU A 21 -5.08 -48.45 -20.15
C LEU A 21 -3.57 -48.65 -20.21
N TRP A 22 -3.16 -49.76 -20.82
CA TRP A 22 -1.92 -50.48 -20.52
C TRP A 22 -0.67 -50.09 -21.32
N SER A 23 0.46 -50.63 -20.83
CA SER A 23 1.81 -50.54 -21.39
C SER A 23 2.02 -51.32 -22.69
N SER A 24 3.11 -50.99 -23.39
CA SER A 24 3.92 -51.99 -24.12
C SER A 24 5.41 -51.61 -24.05
N ARG A 25 6.29 -52.61 -24.24
CA ARG A 25 7.75 -52.55 -24.00
C ARG A 25 8.55 -52.50 -25.31
N SER A 26 9.78 -51.97 -25.28
CA SER A 26 11.04 -52.66 -25.65
C SER A 26 12.24 -51.68 -25.68
N SER A 27 13.30 -51.92 -24.87
CA SER A 27 14.69 -52.32 -25.27
C SER A 27 15.60 -51.17 -25.76
N SER A 28 16.91 -51.06 -25.46
CA SER A 28 17.87 -51.79 -24.59
C SER A 28 19.21 -51.02 -24.58
N LEU A 29 19.96 -50.85 -23.49
CA LEU A 29 21.19 -51.57 -23.04
C LEU A 29 21.76 -50.75 -21.85
N GLY A 30 22.17 -51.32 -20.70
CA GLY A 30 23.49 -51.92 -20.43
C GLY A 30 24.53 -50.84 -19.99
N THR A 31 25.24 -50.88 -18.86
CA THR A 31 25.66 -51.98 -17.96
C THR A 31 25.87 -51.56 -16.49
N GLU A 32 25.78 -52.57 -15.61
CA GLU A 32 26.17 -52.74 -14.19
C GLU A 32 27.63 -52.34 -13.86
N SER A 33 28.12 -52.22 -12.60
CA SER A 33 27.96 -53.00 -11.34
C SER A 33 28.14 -52.13 -10.06
N ARG A 34 27.52 -52.38 -8.88
CA ARG A 34 27.75 -53.45 -7.84
C ARG A 34 29.22 -53.57 -7.39
N ASP A 35 29.63 -53.71 -6.12
CA ASP A 35 29.02 -53.74 -4.76
C ASP A 35 30.14 -53.39 -3.72
N GLY A 36 30.01 -53.26 -2.38
CA GLY A 36 28.89 -53.37 -1.42
C GLY A 36 29.39 -53.53 0.05
N CYS A 37 28.45 -53.68 1.01
CA CYS A 37 28.58 -54.19 2.40
C CYS A 37 29.33 -53.41 3.54
N LEU A 38 28.52 -53.08 4.56
CA LEU A 38 28.75 -52.96 6.02
C LEU A 38 29.87 -53.88 6.61
N GLN A 39 30.54 -53.61 7.75
CA GLN A 39 29.98 -53.51 9.11
C GLN A 39 31.01 -53.08 10.21
N ARG A 40 30.53 -52.96 11.45
CA ARG A 40 31.08 -52.33 12.69
C ARG A 40 32.23 -53.03 13.48
N ASN A 41 32.94 -52.19 14.25
CA ASN A 41 33.29 -52.29 15.71
C ASN A 41 34.70 -52.66 16.26
N SER A 42 35.05 -51.92 17.33
CA SER A 42 35.81 -52.25 18.57
C SER A 42 37.36 -52.39 18.62
N LEU A 43 38.00 -51.30 19.10
CA LEU A 43 38.74 -51.15 20.38
C LEU A 43 40.08 -51.90 20.71
N CYS A 44 41.02 -51.07 21.22
CA CYS A 44 42.03 -51.28 22.29
C CYS A 44 43.53 -51.57 22.00
N PHE A 45 44.35 -50.55 22.30
CA PHE A 45 45.71 -50.48 22.90
C PHE A 45 46.68 -51.68 22.89
N ALA A 46 47.94 -51.44 22.45
CA ALA A 46 49.12 -51.24 23.33
C ALA A 46 50.46 -51.07 22.55
N GLY A 47 51.45 -50.37 23.15
CA GLY A 47 52.89 -50.73 23.03
C GLY A 47 53.85 -49.89 22.16
N SER A 48 54.66 -49.04 22.83
CA SER A 48 56.06 -48.58 22.54
C SER A 48 56.46 -48.09 21.13
N GLU A 49 56.90 -46.84 20.97
CA GLU A 49 58.33 -46.40 20.85
C GLU A 49 59.03 -46.80 19.53
N SER A 50 59.84 -45.95 18.87
CA SER A 50 60.10 -44.51 18.97
C SER A 50 60.81 -44.06 17.67
N MET A 51 60.85 -42.75 17.39
CA MET A 51 61.86 -41.99 16.59
C MET A 51 61.20 -40.73 16.03
N GLY A 52 61.75 -39.56 16.35
CA GLY A 52 61.03 -38.29 16.21
C GLY A 52 61.55 -37.37 15.12
N HIS A 53 60.62 -36.69 14.43
CA HIS A 53 60.87 -35.39 13.81
C HIS A 53 59.85 -34.37 14.34
N LYS A 54 60.31 -33.42 15.16
CA LYS A 54 59.48 -32.32 15.65
C LYS A 54 59.22 -31.30 14.55
N LEU A 55 58.06 -31.40 13.89
CA LEU A 55 57.58 -30.35 12.98
C LEU A 55 57.22 -29.11 13.81
N LYS A 56 58.04 -28.06 13.77
CA LYS A 56 57.70 -26.75 14.38
C LYS A 56 56.65 -26.04 13.55
N ILE A 57 55.37 -26.28 13.83
CA ILE A 57 54.28 -25.45 13.29
C ILE A 57 54.35 -24.08 13.99
N ARG A 58 54.87 -23.09 13.27
CA ARG A 58 54.95 -21.70 13.72
C ARG A 58 53.56 -21.06 13.58
N ALA A 59 52.74 -21.18 14.62
CA ALA A 59 51.42 -20.56 14.66
C ALA A 59 51.52 -19.03 14.67
N THR A 60 51.55 -18.41 13.49
CA THR A 60 51.40 -16.97 13.34
C THR A 60 49.94 -16.59 13.55
N THR A 61 49.62 -16.11 14.76
CA THR A 61 48.34 -15.45 15.06
C THR A 61 48.26 -14.10 14.36
N ARG A 62 48.02 -14.13 13.03
CA ARG A 62 47.46 -12.97 12.34
C ARG A 62 46.07 -12.73 12.92
N ARG A 63 45.95 -11.73 13.81
CA ARG A 63 44.66 -11.08 14.05
C ARG A 63 44.18 -10.57 12.70
N LEU A 64 43.14 -11.22 12.16
CA LEU A 64 42.32 -10.63 11.11
C LEU A 64 41.63 -9.43 11.76
N VAL A 65 42.24 -8.26 11.62
CA VAL A 65 41.50 -7.01 11.69
C VAL A 65 40.50 -7.10 10.55
N LYS A 66 39.24 -7.37 10.88
CA LYS A 66 38.16 -7.03 9.96
C LYS A 66 38.17 -5.51 9.86
N ASP A 67 38.73 -5.00 8.77
CA ASP A 67 38.34 -3.68 8.29
C ASP A 67 36.84 -3.76 8.01
N LEU A 68 36.05 -3.38 9.03
CA LEU A 68 34.66 -3.05 8.87
C LEU A 68 34.64 -1.71 8.15
N GLY A 69 34.79 -1.76 6.83
CA GLY A 69 34.41 -0.65 5.96
C GLY A 69 32.98 -0.22 6.32
N PRO A 70 32.67 1.09 6.23
CA PRO A 70 31.38 1.61 6.66
C PRO A 70 30.25 0.81 6.00
N LEU A 71 29.28 0.36 6.80
CA LEU A 71 28.10 -0.33 6.30
C LEU A 71 27.44 0.57 5.26
N LYS A 72 27.46 0.12 3.99
CA LYS A 72 26.88 0.87 2.89
C LYS A 72 25.44 0.43 2.73
N VAL A 73 24.50 1.34 3.00
CA VAL A 73 23.11 1.17 2.61
C VAL A 73 23.03 1.22 1.08
N VAL A 74 22.38 0.22 0.48
CA VAL A 74 22.24 0.07 -0.98
C VAL A 74 20.77 -0.20 -1.28
N CYS A 75 20.24 0.39 -2.35
CA CYS A 75 18.93 0.05 -2.89
C CYS A 75 18.96 -1.40 -3.42
N ILE A 76 18.06 -2.25 -2.92
CA ILE A 76 17.93 -3.66 -3.27
C ILE A 76 16.47 -3.93 -3.65
N ASP A 77 16.23 -4.12 -4.95
CA ASP A 77 14.95 -4.60 -5.44
C ASP A 77 14.83 -6.10 -5.16
N TYR A 78 13.86 -6.49 -4.33
CA TYR A 78 13.53 -7.91 -4.12
C TYR A 78 12.71 -8.43 -5.29
N PRO A 79 12.76 -9.74 -5.60
CA PRO A 79 11.92 -10.33 -6.64
C PRO A 79 10.43 -10.05 -6.41
N ARG A 80 9.70 -9.73 -7.49
CA ARG A 80 8.23 -9.61 -7.48
C ARG A 80 7.64 -10.89 -6.87
N PRO A 81 6.83 -10.81 -5.80
CA PRO A 81 6.24 -11.99 -5.18
C PRO A 81 5.28 -12.69 -6.14
N GLU A 82 5.09 -13.99 -5.94
CA GLU A 82 4.12 -14.80 -6.69
C GLU A 82 2.69 -14.44 -6.25
N LEU A 83 2.09 -13.44 -6.92
CA LEU A 83 0.73 -12.96 -6.66
C LEU A 83 -0.29 -13.49 -7.68
N ASP A 84 0.15 -13.80 -8.90
CA ASP A 84 -0.71 -14.01 -10.07
C ASP A 84 -1.62 -15.26 -9.95
N ASN A 85 -1.28 -16.20 -9.04
CA ASN A 85 -2.06 -17.41 -8.75
C ASN A 85 -2.99 -17.27 -7.52
N THR A 86 -3.06 -16.11 -6.88
CA THR A 86 -3.94 -15.89 -5.72
C THR A 86 -5.41 -15.73 -6.16
N VAL A 87 -6.36 -16.19 -5.35
CA VAL A 87 -7.79 -16.12 -5.66
C VAL A 87 -8.23 -14.68 -5.94
N ASN A 88 -7.79 -13.74 -5.10
CA ASN A 88 -8.12 -12.32 -5.20
C ASN A 88 -7.54 -11.69 -6.49
N TYR A 89 -6.32 -12.08 -6.91
CA TYR A 89 -5.75 -11.64 -8.18
C TYR A 89 -6.53 -12.18 -9.37
N LEU A 90 -6.89 -13.47 -9.36
CA LEU A 90 -7.65 -14.12 -10.43
C LEU A 90 -9.08 -13.56 -10.56
N GLU A 91 -9.73 -13.22 -9.45
CA GLU A 91 -11.04 -12.55 -9.46
C GLU A 91 -10.94 -11.15 -10.09
N ALA A 92 -9.96 -10.34 -9.67
CA ALA A 92 -9.73 -9.03 -10.26
C ALA A 92 -9.33 -9.11 -11.75
N ALA A 93 -8.53 -10.10 -12.14
CA ALA A 93 -8.16 -10.38 -13.53
C ALA A 93 -9.37 -10.77 -14.38
N PHE A 94 -10.28 -11.59 -13.82
CA PHE A 94 -11.53 -11.95 -14.48
C PHE A 94 -12.38 -10.70 -14.70
N LEU A 95 -12.63 -9.92 -13.64
CA LEU A 95 -13.43 -8.68 -13.70
C LEU A 95 -12.86 -7.68 -14.71
N SER A 96 -11.55 -7.42 -14.69
CA SER A 96 -10.89 -6.52 -15.63
C SER A 96 -10.90 -7.06 -17.08
N SER A 97 -10.82 -8.38 -17.26
CA SER A 97 -10.95 -8.99 -18.59
C SER A 97 -12.34 -8.80 -19.22
N THR A 98 -13.41 -8.67 -18.42
CA THR A 98 -14.79 -8.50 -18.95
C THR A 98 -14.96 -7.24 -19.80
N PHE A 99 -14.28 -6.14 -19.47
CA PHE A 99 -14.27 -4.93 -20.30
C PHE A 99 -13.65 -5.21 -21.68
N ARG A 100 -12.55 -5.95 -21.74
CA ARG A 100 -11.86 -6.29 -23.00
C ARG A 100 -12.63 -7.33 -23.83
N ALA A 101 -13.28 -8.28 -23.17
CA ALA A 101 -14.06 -9.34 -23.80
C ALA A 101 -15.51 -8.96 -24.17
N SER A 102 -16.04 -7.84 -23.64
CA SER A 102 -17.41 -7.40 -23.93
C SER A 102 -17.62 -7.13 -25.44
N PRO A 103 -18.81 -7.43 -25.99
CA PRO A 103 -19.16 -7.06 -27.36
C PRO A 103 -18.97 -5.56 -27.58
N ARG A 104 -18.32 -5.18 -28.68
CA ARG A 104 -18.04 -3.77 -28.98
C ARG A 104 -19.36 -3.03 -29.22
N PRO A 105 -19.55 -1.84 -28.65
CA PRO A 105 -20.81 -1.09 -28.80
C PRO A 105 -20.99 -0.65 -30.26
N THR A 106 -22.22 -0.78 -30.78
CA THR A 106 -22.58 -0.31 -32.13
C THR A 106 -22.47 1.21 -32.26
N LYS A 107 -22.81 1.94 -31.19
CA LYS A 107 -22.47 3.35 -30.98
C LYS A 107 -21.67 3.44 -29.67
N PRO A 108 -20.36 3.71 -29.71
CA PRO A 108 -19.60 4.08 -28.52
C PRO A 108 -20.24 5.27 -27.81
N LEU A 109 -20.42 5.15 -26.50
CA LEU A 109 -20.84 6.25 -25.64
C LEU A 109 -19.68 7.22 -25.44
N GLU A 110 -19.98 8.52 -25.35
CA GLU A 110 -19.06 9.54 -24.84
C GLU A 110 -19.31 9.73 -23.34
N ILE A 111 -18.32 9.45 -22.48
CA ILE A 111 -18.46 9.54 -21.02
C ILE A 111 -17.57 10.63 -20.47
N VAL A 112 -18.15 11.66 -19.86
CA VAL A 112 -17.41 12.78 -19.25
C VAL A 112 -17.05 12.42 -17.81
N ILE A 113 -15.77 12.50 -17.44
CA ILE A 113 -15.25 12.05 -16.14
C ILE A 113 -14.57 13.22 -15.41
N ALA A 114 -15.04 13.54 -14.21
CA ALA A 114 -14.52 14.62 -13.37
C ALA A 114 -13.35 14.15 -12.48
N GLY A 115 -12.12 14.57 -12.79
CA GLY A 115 -10.92 14.38 -11.98
C GLY A 115 -10.05 13.19 -12.40
N ALA A 116 -8.77 13.45 -12.72
CA ALA A 116 -7.78 12.43 -13.10
C ALA A 116 -6.98 11.90 -11.90
N GLY A 117 -7.65 11.66 -10.77
CA GLY A 117 -7.13 10.78 -9.72
C GLY A 117 -7.16 9.32 -10.17
N LEU A 118 -6.57 8.40 -9.37
CA LEU A 118 -6.57 6.97 -9.71
C LEU A 118 -7.98 6.39 -9.97
N GLY A 119 -9.01 6.90 -9.29
CA GLY A 119 -10.42 6.56 -9.58
C GLY A 119 -10.81 6.89 -11.02
N GLY A 120 -10.67 8.15 -11.44
CA GLY A 120 -11.04 8.61 -12.79
C GLY A 120 -10.14 8.04 -13.90
N LEU A 121 -8.83 7.90 -13.64
CA LEU A 121 -7.89 7.24 -14.54
C LEU A 121 -8.28 5.76 -14.77
N SER A 122 -8.61 5.04 -13.70
CA SER A 122 -9.11 3.66 -13.77
C SER A 122 -10.44 3.57 -14.54
N THR A 123 -11.41 4.43 -14.22
CA THR A 123 -12.69 4.50 -14.94
C THR A 123 -12.49 4.74 -16.44
N ALA A 124 -11.69 5.73 -16.81
CA ALA A 124 -11.39 6.04 -18.21
C ALA A 124 -10.71 4.85 -18.92
N LYS A 125 -9.70 4.24 -18.29
CA LYS A 125 -8.97 3.08 -18.81
C LYS A 125 -9.92 1.91 -19.12
N TYR A 126 -10.81 1.55 -18.19
CA TYR A 126 -11.71 0.41 -18.39
C TYR A 126 -12.89 0.71 -19.33
N LEU A 127 -13.36 1.97 -19.42
CA LEU A 127 -14.31 2.39 -20.45
C LEU A 127 -13.69 2.34 -21.86
N ALA A 128 -12.44 2.76 -22.00
CA ALA A 128 -11.68 2.62 -23.24
C ALA A 128 -11.44 1.13 -23.60
N ASP A 129 -11.17 0.27 -22.60
CA ASP A 129 -11.10 -1.18 -22.81
C ASP A 129 -12.41 -1.79 -23.31
N ALA A 130 -13.57 -1.28 -22.87
CA ALA A 130 -14.89 -1.64 -23.39
C ALA A 130 -15.21 -1.07 -24.79
N GLY A 131 -14.40 -0.12 -25.29
CA GLY A 131 -14.61 0.51 -26.60
C GLY A 131 -15.57 1.70 -26.56
N HIS A 132 -15.70 2.33 -25.39
CA HIS A 132 -16.35 3.65 -25.26
C HIS A 132 -15.30 4.77 -25.32
N LYS A 133 -15.75 6.02 -25.42
CA LYS A 133 -14.91 7.21 -25.54
C LYS A 133 -14.96 8.02 -24.24
N PRO A 134 -14.04 7.79 -23.28
CA PRO A 134 -13.94 8.60 -22.08
C PRO A 134 -13.35 9.99 -22.40
N ILE A 135 -13.88 11.03 -21.75
CA ILE A 135 -13.37 12.40 -21.75
C ILE A 135 -13.04 12.75 -20.30
N LEU A 136 -11.78 12.57 -19.91
CA LEU A 136 -11.29 12.75 -18.54
C LEU A 136 -10.81 14.19 -18.34
N LEU A 137 -11.42 14.90 -17.40
CA LEU A 137 -11.18 16.32 -17.14
C LEU A 137 -10.52 16.51 -15.76
N GLU A 138 -9.26 16.94 -15.73
CA GLU A 138 -8.52 17.23 -14.50
C GLU A 138 -8.51 18.73 -14.20
N ALA A 139 -8.73 19.10 -12.93
CA ALA A 139 -8.89 20.48 -12.52
C ALA A 139 -7.58 21.25 -12.27
N ARG A 140 -6.43 20.56 -12.35
CA ARG A 140 -5.06 21.07 -12.17
C ARG A 140 -4.20 20.78 -13.41
N ASP A 141 -2.97 21.25 -13.37
CA ASP A 141 -1.92 20.95 -14.35
C ASP A 141 -1.11 19.68 -13.99
N VAL A 142 -1.70 18.76 -13.22
CA VAL A 142 -1.01 17.55 -12.72
C VAL A 142 -1.98 16.39 -12.51
N LEU A 143 -1.58 15.19 -12.96
CA LEU A 143 -2.34 13.95 -12.84
C LEU A 143 -2.26 13.33 -11.43
N GLY A 144 -3.07 12.31 -11.17
CA GLY A 144 -2.95 11.44 -9.99
C GLY A 144 -3.74 11.88 -8.76
N GLY A 145 -4.18 13.15 -8.69
CA GLY A 145 -4.99 13.63 -7.57
C GLY A 145 -4.19 13.63 -6.26
N LYS A 146 -4.44 12.62 -5.41
CA LYS A 146 -3.73 12.39 -4.13
C LYS A 146 -2.37 11.71 -4.29
N VAL A 147 -2.07 11.11 -5.45
CA VAL A 147 -0.72 10.60 -5.78
C VAL A 147 0.08 11.60 -6.62
N ALA A 148 -0.37 12.86 -6.74
CA ALA A 148 0.32 13.86 -7.54
C ALA A 148 1.70 14.21 -6.94
N ALA A 149 2.66 14.50 -7.81
CA ALA A 149 3.98 14.99 -7.47
C ALA A 149 4.34 16.19 -8.37
N TRP A 150 5.25 17.04 -7.91
CA TRP A 150 5.75 18.20 -8.63
C TRP A 150 7.27 18.23 -8.58
N LYS A 151 7.87 18.83 -9.60
CA LYS A 151 9.32 19.02 -9.73
C LYS A 151 9.67 20.46 -9.39
N ASP A 152 10.65 20.68 -8.53
CA ASP A 152 11.15 22.01 -8.19
C ASP A 152 12.24 22.53 -9.14
N ASP A 153 12.71 23.75 -8.90
CA ASP A 153 13.67 24.44 -9.77
C ASP A 153 15.06 23.76 -9.82
N ASP A 154 15.42 22.95 -8.80
CA ASP A 154 16.65 22.15 -8.82
C ASP A 154 16.46 20.81 -9.58
N GLY A 155 15.21 20.46 -9.92
CA GLY A 155 14.84 19.22 -10.59
C GLY A 155 14.44 18.07 -9.66
N ASP A 156 14.36 18.29 -8.34
CA ASP A 156 13.91 17.28 -7.38
C ASP A 156 12.38 17.18 -7.34
N TRP A 157 11.85 15.98 -7.10
CA TRP A 157 10.42 15.73 -6.94
C TRP A 157 9.97 15.81 -5.48
N TYR A 158 8.75 16.31 -5.26
CA TYR A 158 8.03 16.24 -3.99
C TYR A 158 6.57 15.79 -4.20
N GLU A 159 6.07 14.92 -3.31
CA GLU A 159 4.82 14.17 -3.49
C GLU A 159 3.70 14.64 -2.54
N THR A 160 2.46 14.41 -2.95
CA THR A 160 1.27 14.69 -2.11
C THR A 160 1.19 13.81 -0.86
N GLY A 161 1.85 12.65 -0.86
CA GLY A 161 1.90 11.70 0.25
C GLY A 161 2.86 10.55 -0.03
N LEU A 162 3.37 9.90 1.02
CA LEU A 162 4.20 8.71 0.90
C LEU A 162 3.35 7.47 0.58
N HIS A 163 3.41 6.98 -0.66
CA HIS A 163 2.56 5.89 -1.14
C HIS A 163 3.24 4.51 -1.11
N ILE A 164 2.51 3.50 -0.62
CA ILE A 164 3.01 2.12 -0.50
C ILE A 164 2.04 1.15 -1.18
N PHE A 165 2.59 0.31 -2.04
CA PHE A 165 1.89 -0.74 -2.76
C PHE A 165 2.01 -2.05 -1.99
N PHE A 166 0.89 -2.75 -1.81
CA PHE A 166 0.85 -4.04 -1.10
C PHE A 166 0.60 -5.20 -2.07
N GLY A 167 1.03 -6.40 -1.69
CA GLY A 167 0.69 -7.64 -2.39
C GLY A 167 -0.82 -7.81 -2.55
N ALA A 168 -1.59 -7.55 -1.47
CA ALA A 168 -3.04 -7.69 -1.43
C ALA A 168 -3.84 -6.54 -2.08
N TYR A 169 -3.27 -5.90 -3.11
CA TYR A 169 -3.93 -4.90 -3.96
C TYR A 169 -4.19 -5.48 -5.37
N PRO A 170 -5.06 -6.50 -5.52
CA PRO A 170 -5.18 -7.28 -6.75
C PRO A 170 -5.58 -6.44 -7.98
N ASN A 171 -6.41 -5.41 -7.81
CA ASN A 171 -6.79 -4.50 -8.90
C ASN A 171 -5.62 -3.64 -9.39
N ILE A 172 -4.70 -3.26 -8.51
CA ILE A 172 -3.48 -2.51 -8.89
C ILE A 172 -2.46 -3.44 -9.54
N GLN A 173 -2.27 -4.65 -9.00
CA GLN A 173 -1.39 -5.66 -9.63
C GLN A 173 -1.86 -6.01 -11.05
N ASN A 174 -3.17 -6.16 -11.26
CA ASN A 174 -3.74 -6.34 -12.59
C ASN A 174 -3.54 -5.11 -13.49
N LEU A 175 -3.80 -3.89 -13.00
CA LEU A 175 -3.57 -2.67 -13.78
C LEU A 175 -2.12 -2.50 -14.24
N PHE A 176 -1.15 -2.77 -13.36
CA PHE A 176 0.28 -2.75 -13.69
C PHE A 176 0.65 -3.84 -14.71
N GLY A 177 0.08 -5.04 -14.60
CA GLY A 177 0.27 -6.12 -15.56
C GLY A 177 -0.35 -5.85 -16.93
N GLU A 178 -1.54 -5.24 -16.96
CA GLU A 178 -2.26 -4.87 -18.19
C GLU A 178 -1.57 -3.75 -18.97
N LEU A 179 -0.88 -2.85 -18.27
CA LEU A 179 -0.07 -1.77 -18.86
C LEU A 179 1.40 -2.17 -19.10
N GLY A 180 1.82 -3.36 -18.67
CA GLY A 180 3.18 -3.86 -18.86
C GLY A 180 4.26 -3.15 -18.01
N ILE A 181 3.88 -2.61 -16.85
CA ILE A 181 4.75 -1.77 -15.97
C ILE A 181 5.05 -2.42 -14.59
N ASN A 182 4.89 -3.74 -14.47
CA ASN A 182 5.12 -4.50 -13.22
C ASN A 182 6.52 -4.30 -12.60
N ASP A 183 7.52 -3.99 -13.42
CA ASP A 183 8.92 -3.72 -13.04
C ASP A 183 9.10 -2.37 -12.31
N ARG A 184 8.14 -1.45 -12.43
CA ARG A 184 8.14 -0.16 -11.71
C ARG A 184 7.82 -0.29 -10.22
N LEU A 185 7.44 -1.48 -9.73
CA LEU A 185 7.23 -1.74 -8.31
C LEU A 185 8.50 -2.32 -7.67
N GLN A 186 9.18 -1.48 -6.88
CA GLN A 186 10.36 -1.85 -6.09
C GLN A 186 9.93 -2.56 -4.81
N TRP A 187 9.74 -3.88 -4.89
CA TRP A 187 9.44 -4.74 -3.75
C TRP A 187 10.59 -4.75 -2.75
N LYS A 188 10.26 -4.62 -1.47
CA LYS A 188 11.23 -4.62 -0.37
C LYS A 188 11.20 -5.94 0.40
N GLU A 189 12.04 -6.05 1.43
CA GLU A 189 12.06 -7.23 2.32
C GLU A 189 10.66 -7.49 2.89
N HIS A 190 10.30 -8.76 3.14
CA HIS A 190 9.00 -9.05 3.77
C HIS A 190 9.09 -8.83 5.29
N SER A 191 9.08 -7.56 5.69
CA SER A 191 9.28 -7.13 7.07
C SER A 191 8.40 -5.93 7.43
N MET A 192 8.28 -5.65 8.74
CA MET A 192 7.74 -4.38 9.24
C MET A 192 8.68 -3.86 10.33
N ILE A 193 9.21 -2.66 10.14
CA ILE A 193 10.26 -2.08 10.99
C ILE A 193 9.70 -0.87 11.75
N PHE A 194 9.79 -0.90 13.08
CA PHE A 194 9.25 0.09 13.99
C PHE A 194 10.38 0.71 14.81
N ALA A 195 10.43 2.04 14.90
CA ALA A 195 11.32 2.71 15.84
C ALA A 195 10.89 2.41 17.30
N MET A 196 11.82 2.53 18.25
CA MET A 196 11.59 2.28 19.67
C MET A 196 11.58 3.59 20.47
N PRO A 197 10.43 4.19 20.81
CA PRO A 197 10.40 5.48 21.53
C PRO A 197 11.08 5.47 22.90
N SER A 198 11.16 4.31 23.54
CA SER A 198 11.87 4.11 24.82
C SER A 198 13.39 3.98 24.68
N LYS A 199 13.90 3.88 23.45
CA LYS A 199 15.32 3.72 23.12
C LYS A 199 15.65 4.48 21.81
N PRO A 200 15.94 5.80 21.89
CA PRO A 200 16.23 6.63 20.71
C PRO A 200 17.29 5.99 19.80
N GLY A 201 17.03 5.97 18.49
CA GLY A 201 17.90 5.33 17.49
C GLY A 201 17.79 3.81 17.34
N GLU A 202 17.11 3.08 18.24
CA GLU A 202 16.87 1.65 18.08
C GLU A 202 15.58 1.34 17.29
N PHE A 203 15.63 0.26 16.51
CA PHE A 203 14.50 -0.22 15.70
C PHE A 203 14.25 -1.70 15.98
N SER A 204 12.98 -2.06 16.13
CA SER A 204 12.53 -3.45 16.24
C SER A 204 11.76 -3.87 14.99
N ARG A 205 11.77 -5.17 14.66
CA ARG A 205 11.20 -5.68 13.39
C ARG A 205 10.38 -6.95 13.55
N PHE A 206 9.38 -7.10 12.70
CA PHE A 206 8.63 -8.34 12.47
C PHE A 206 9.00 -8.89 11.09
N ASP A 207 9.66 -10.05 11.07
CA ASP A 207 10.15 -10.69 9.84
C ASP A 207 9.25 -11.85 9.44
N PHE A 208 8.66 -11.78 8.24
CA PHE A 208 7.71 -12.75 7.72
C PHE A 208 8.47 -13.79 6.88
N PRO A 209 8.69 -15.03 7.38
CA PRO A 209 9.61 -15.95 6.71
C PRO A 209 9.00 -16.50 5.42
N GLU A 210 9.67 -16.28 4.28
CA GLU A 210 9.15 -16.65 2.95
C GLU A 210 8.93 -18.17 2.75
N ALA A 211 9.50 -19.01 3.61
CA ALA A 211 9.25 -20.45 3.65
C ALA A 211 7.89 -20.85 4.26
N LEU A 212 7.19 -19.93 4.93
CA LEU A 212 5.89 -20.20 5.56
C LEU A 212 4.74 -19.53 4.79
N PRO A 213 3.56 -20.17 4.72
CA PRO A 213 2.36 -19.54 4.19
C PRO A 213 1.77 -18.54 5.19
N ALA A 214 0.86 -17.68 4.74
CA ALA A 214 -0.02 -16.96 5.65
C ALA A 214 -1.05 -17.93 6.29
N PRO A 215 -1.46 -17.72 7.55
CA PRO A 215 -1.00 -16.71 8.51
C PRO A 215 0.25 -17.13 9.32
N LEU A 216 0.82 -18.32 9.08
CA LEU A 216 1.92 -18.88 9.88
C LEU A 216 3.19 -18.02 9.86
N ASN A 217 3.47 -17.36 8.74
CA ASN A 217 4.57 -16.40 8.62
C ASN A 217 4.43 -15.23 9.61
N GLY A 218 3.26 -14.62 9.71
CA GLY A 218 2.96 -13.53 10.64
C GLY A 218 2.93 -13.98 12.11
N VAL A 219 2.38 -15.16 12.39
CA VAL A 219 2.44 -15.76 13.74
C VAL A 219 3.89 -15.94 14.19
N LEU A 220 4.76 -16.49 13.32
CA LEU A 220 6.17 -16.65 13.67
C LEU A 220 6.91 -15.31 13.79
N ALA A 221 6.55 -14.30 13.00
CA ALA A 221 7.11 -12.95 13.12
C ALA A 221 6.80 -12.36 14.52
N ILE A 222 5.54 -12.44 14.97
CA ILE A 222 5.12 -11.98 16.31
C ILE A 222 5.80 -12.78 17.42
N LEU A 223 5.95 -14.10 17.26
CA LEU A 223 6.62 -14.94 18.25
C LEU A 223 8.11 -14.61 18.38
N LYS A 224 8.80 -14.32 17.27
CA LYS A 224 10.24 -13.98 17.24
C LYS A 224 10.57 -12.61 17.81
N ASN A 225 9.74 -11.59 17.60
CA ASN A 225 9.98 -10.25 18.16
C ASN A 225 9.81 -10.27 19.69
N ASN A 226 10.83 -9.84 20.45
CA ASN A 226 10.79 -9.89 21.93
C ASN A 226 10.87 -8.51 22.60
N GLU A 227 10.83 -7.42 21.83
CA GLU A 227 11.05 -6.07 22.32
C GLU A 227 9.77 -5.23 22.34
N MET A 228 8.88 -5.43 21.36
CA MET A 228 7.59 -4.74 21.33
C MET A 228 6.57 -5.38 22.28
N LEU A 229 6.46 -6.72 22.26
CA LEU A 229 5.42 -7.47 22.97
C LEU A 229 6.01 -8.49 23.95
N THR A 230 5.56 -8.44 25.20
CA THR A 230 5.84 -9.47 26.21
C THR A 230 5.04 -10.75 25.93
N TRP A 231 5.47 -11.88 26.49
CA TRP A 231 4.76 -13.15 26.32
C TRP A 231 3.27 -13.13 26.76
N PRO A 232 2.89 -12.55 27.90
CA PRO A 232 1.48 -12.41 28.27
C PRO A 232 0.66 -11.54 27.29
N GLU A 233 1.26 -10.49 26.74
CA GLU A 233 0.62 -9.66 25.72
C GLU A 233 0.44 -10.42 24.41
N LYS A 234 1.45 -11.17 23.94
CA LYS A 234 1.35 -12.03 22.74
C LYS A 234 0.19 -13.03 22.86
N VAL A 235 0.04 -13.67 24.02
CA VAL A 235 -1.05 -14.65 24.27
C VAL A 235 -2.41 -13.97 24.25
N LYS A 236 -2.58 -12.85 24.98
CA LYS A 236 -3.85 -12.10 24.98
C LYS A 236 -4.21 -11.53 23.60
N PHE A 237 -3.22 -11.03 22.88
CA PHE A 237 -3.37 -10.52 21.52
C PHE A 237 -3.83 -11.62 20.55
N ALA A 238 -3.19 -12.79 20.58
CA ALA A 238 -3.61 -13.93 19.78
C ALA A 238 -5.06 -14.34 20.09
N ILE A 239 -5.43 -14.45 21.37
CA ILE A 239 -6.81 -14.77 21.79
C ILE A 239 -7.80 -13.72 21.29
N GLY A 240 -7.49 -12.43 21.47
CA GLY A 240 -8.36 -11.32 21.08
C GLY A 240 -8.61 -11.23 19.57
N LEU A 241 -7.63 -11.62 18.75
CA LEU A 241 -7.76 -11.67 17.29
C LEU A 241 -8.49 -12.93 16.77
N LEU A 242 -8.66 -14.01 17.53
CA LEU A 242 -9.30 -15.24 17.02
C LEU A 242 -10.67 -15.01 16.35
N PRO A 243 -11.59 -14.20 16.91
CA PRO A 243 -12.89 -13.94 16.26
C PRO A 243 -12.76 -13.16 14.94
N ALA A 244 -11.73 -12.34 14.79
CA ALA A 244 -11.40 -11.64 13.55
C ALA A 244 -10.79 -12.58 12.50
N MET A 245 -9.93 -13.53 12.92
CA MET A 245 -9.31 -14.51 12.03
C MET A 245 -10.30 -15.56 11.50
N LEU A 246 -11.31 -15.90 12.29
CA LEU A 246 -12.36 -16.86 11.94
C LEU A 246 -13.61 -16.19 11.34
N GLY A 247 -13.72 -14.86 11.46
CA GLY A 247 -14.83 -14.07 10.97
C GLY A 247 -14.73 -13.81 9.47
N GLY A 248 -15.78 -14.19 8.72
CA GLY A 248 -15.93 -13.80 7.32
C GLY A 248 -16.23 -12.31 7.15
N GLN A 249 -16.45 -11.89 5.89
CA GLN A 249 -16.72 -10.50 5.54
C GLN A 249 -17.85 -9.84 6.36
N SER A 250 -18.93 -10.59 6.67
CA SER A 250 -20.03 -10.12 7.50
C SER A 250 -19.64 -9.83 8.96
N TYR A 251 -18.63 -10.52 9.52
CA TYR A 251 -18.10 -10.18 10.84
C TYR A 251 -17.34 -8.85 10.79
N VAL A 252 -16.53 -8.64 9.74
CA VAL A 252 -15.74 -7.43 9.52
C VAL A 252 -16.65 -6.20 9.40
N GLU A 253 -17.68 -6.27 8.57
CA GLU A 253 -18.70 -5.21 8.40
C GLU A 253 -19.45 -4.92 9.70
N ALA A 254 -19.78 -5.94 10.49
CA ALA A 254 -20.43 -5.76 11.79
C ALA A 254 -19.55 -5.04 12.84
N GLN A 255 -18.24 -4.83 12.60
CA GLN A 255 -17.37 -4.06 13.49
C GLN A 255 -17.22 -2.59 13.09
N ASP A 256 -17.94 -2.07 12.08
CA ASP A 256 -17.88 -0.63 11.74
C ASP A 256 -18.47 0.29 12.84
N GLY A 257 -19.32 -0.25 13.73
CA GLY A 257 -19.95 0.53 14.79
C GLY A 257 -19.06 0.90 15.99
N ILE A 258 -17.77 0.56 15.97
CA ILE A 258 -16.87 0.64 17.14
C ILE A 258 -15.44 1.04 16.75
N SER A 259 -14.78 1.79 17.64
CA SER A 259 -13.38 2.19 17.46
C SER A 259 -12.42 1.00 17.59
N VAL A 260 -11.21 1.13 17.03
CA VAL A 260 -10.13 0.14 17.22
C VAL A 260 -9.85 -0.05 18.71
N LYS A 261 -9.74 1.05 19.47
CA LYS A 261 -9.44 1.02 20.91
C LYS A 261 -10.52 0.29 21.72
N ASP A 262 -11.79 0.56 21.43
CA ASP A 262 -12.92 -0.08 22.14
C ASP A 262 -13.07 -1.55 21.76
N TRP A 263 -12.83 -1.91 20.49
CA TRP A 263 -12.79 -3.31 20.08
C TRP A 263 -11.64 -4.06 20.76
N MET A 264 -10.42 -3.53 20.75
CA MET A 264 -9.27 -4.17 21.42
C MET A 264 -9.54 -4.46 22.90
N ARG A 265 -10.11 -3.47 23.61
CA ARG A 265 -10.54 -3.63 25.02
C ARG A 265 -11.62 -4.68 25.20
N LYS A 266 -12.66 -4.67 24.36
CA LYS A 266 -13.74 -5.67 24.34
C LYS A 266 -13.21 -7.09 24.12
N GLN A 267 -12.16 -7.24 23.31
CA GLN A 267 -11.49 -8.51 23.02
C GLN A 267 -10.44 -8.92 24.06
N GLY A 268 -10.24 -8.13 25.13
CA GLY A 268 -9.26 -8.42 26.18
C GLY A 268 -7.79 -8.19 25.78
N VAL A 269 -7.55 -7.52 24.66
CA VAL A 269 -6.21 -7.12 24.21
C VAL A 269 -5.72 -5.99 25.15
N PRO A 270 -4.48 -6.07 25.71
CA PRO A 270 -4.00 -5.03 26.62
C PRO A 270 -3.87 -3.67 25.94
N ASP A 271 -4.24 -2.59 26.64
CA ASP A 271 -4.15 -1.21 26.14
C ASP A 271 -2.77 -0.89 25.56
N ARG A 272 -1.68 -1.34 26.21
CA ARG A 272 -0.30 -1.19 25.70
C ARG A 272 -0.10 -1.78 24.30
N VAL A 273 -0.75 -2.88 23.93
CA VAL A 273 -0.65 -3.43 22.55
C VAL A 273 -1.34 -2.50 21.54
N THR A 274 -2.47 -1.91 21.94
CA THR A 274 -3.17 -0.89 21.14
C THR A 274 -2.28 0.33 20.94
N ASP A 275 -1.65 0.82 22.00
CA ASP A 275 -0.80 2.00 21.96
C ASP A 275 0.53 1.75 21.23
N GLU A 276 1.12 0.56 21.37
CA GLU A 276 2.42 0.24 20.75
C GLU A 276 2.30 -0.13 19.26
N VAL A 277 1.27 -0.88 18.86
CA VAL A 277 1.12 -1.41 17.50
C VAL A 277 0.04 -0.67 16.72
N PHE A 278 -1.15 -0.49 17.31
CA PHE A 278 -2.32 -0.02 16.57
C PHE A 278 -2.39 1.50 16.42
N ILE A 279 -1.67 2.30 17.22
CA ILE A 279 -1.44 3.73 16.90
C ILE A 279 -0.69 3.84 15.56
N ALA A 280 0.41 3.11 15.38
CA ALA A 280 1.19 3.15 14.14
C ALA A 280 0.36 2.67 12.94
N MET A 281 -0.40 1.57 13.10
CA MET A 281 -1.27 1.04 12.04
C MET A 281 -2.44 1.98 11.69
N SER A 282 -3.08 2.60 12.68
CA SER A 282 -4.22 3.52 12.46
C SER A 282 -3.76 4.79 11.73
N LYS A 283 -2.65 5.38 12.19
CA LYS A 283 -2.03 6.53 11.53
C LYS A 283 -1.59 6.22 10.10
N ALA A 284 -1.04 5.03 9.85
CA ALA A 284 -0.59 4.64 8.51
C ALA A 284 -1.75 4.42 7.51
N LEU A 285 -2.92 3.97 7.99
CA LEU A 285 -4.07 3.66 7.12
C LEU A 285 -5.01 4.85 6.89
N ASN A 286 -5.20 5.73 7.88
CA ASN A 286 -6.17 6.82 7.78
C ASN A 286 -5.75 8.11 8.52
N PHE A 287 -4.49 8.24 8.92
CA PHE A 287 -3.91 9.46 9.53
C PHE A 287 -4.52 9.88 10.88
N ILE A 288 -5.25 8.97 11.54
CA ILE A 288 -5.94 9.20 12.83
C ILE A 288 -5.58 8.13 13.86
N ASN A 289 -5.91 8.41 15.12
CA ASN A 289 -5.62 7.55 16.26
C ASN A 289 -6.67 6.42 16.42
N PRO A 290 -6.33 5.30 17.11
CA PRO A 290 -7.20 4.11 17.23
C PRO A 290 -8.47 4.33 18.07
N ASP A 291 -8.56 5.42 18.84
CA ASP A 291 -9.78 5.85 19.52
C ASP A 291 -10.80 6.49 18.57
N GLU A 292 -10.38 6.99 17.40
CA GLU A 292 -11.26 7.55 16.38
C GLU A 292 -11.53 6.60 15.20
N LEU A 293 -10.56 5.74 14.84
CA LEU A 293 -10.64 4.87 13.68
C LEU A 293 -11.65 3.73 13.88
N SER A 294 -12.50 3.47 12.88
CA SER A 294 -13.38 2.29 12.82
C SER A 294 -12.56 1.00 12.77
N MET A 295 -12.92 0.02 13.61
CA MET A 295 -12.23 -1.28 13.64
C MET A 295 -12.33 -2.04 12.31
N GLN A 296 -13.38 -1.80 11.51
CA GLN A 296 -13.52 -2.38 10.17
C GLN A 296 -12.30 -2.09 9.29
N CYS A 297 -11.71 -0.89 9.38
CA CYS A 297 -10.52 -0.51 8.62
C CYS A 297 -9.31 -1.42 8.93
N ILE A 298 -9.03 -1.65 10.23
CA ILE A 298 -7.96 -2.54 10.68
C ILE A 298 -8.25 -3.99 10.27
N LEU A 299 -9.50 -4.45 10.41
CA LEU A 299 -9.89 -5.82 10.06
C LEU A 299 -9.76 -6.11 8.57
N ILE A 300 -10.10 -5.18 7.68
CA ILE A 300 -9.88 -5.33 6.23
C ILE A 300 -8.39 -5.53 5.93
N ALA A 301 -7.51 -4.73 6.54
CA ALA A 301 -6.07 -4.86 6.35
C ALA A 301 -5.52 -6.18 6.92
N LEU A 302 -5.87 -6.53 8.18
CA LEU A 302 -5.44 -7.79 8.80
C LEU A 302 -5.94 -9.02 8.04
N ASN A 303 -7.21 -9.05 7.62
CA ASN A 303 -7.79 -10.18 6.90
C ASN A 303 -7.01 -10.48 5.60
N ARG A 304 -6.66 -9.42 4.84
CA ARG A 304 -5.80 -9.55 3.65
C ARG A 304 -4.40 -10.07 3.97
N PHE A 305 -3.78 -9.57 5.03
CA PHE A 305 -2.45 -10.01 5.47
C PHE A 305 -2.41 -11.45 6.00
N LEU A 306 -3.56 -11.97 6.45
CA LEU A 306 -3.71 -13.35 6.97
C LEU A 306 -4.10 -14.36 5.89
N GLN A 307 -4.75 -13.92 4.80
CA GLN A 307 -5.15 -14.77 3.67
C GLN A 307 -4.04 -14.98 2.64
N GLU A 308 -3.28 -13.93 2.32
CA GLU A 308 -2.29 -13.97 1.24
C GLU A 308 -0.86 -14.05 1.78
N LYS A 309 -0.08 -15.05 1.34
CA LYS A 309 1.32 -15.26 1.76
C LYS A 309 2.16 -13.98 1.70
N HIS A 310 2.02 -13.20 0.63
CA HIS A 310 2.74 -11.94 0.41
C HIS A 310 1.84 -10.71 0.50
N GLY A 311 0.63 -10.83 1.07
CA GLY A 311 -0.37 -9.76 1.12
C GLY A 311 0.12 -8.50 1.85
N SER A 312 0.96 -8.67 2.87
CA SER A 312 1.61 -7.61 3.64
C SER A 312 2.99 -7.18 3.13
N LYS A 313 3.52 -7.80 2.05
CA LYS A 313 4.79 -7.38 1.45
C LYS A 313 4.60 -6.02 0.78
N MET A 314 5.56 -5.13 0.96
CA MET A 314 5.49 -3.72 0.53
C MET A 314 6.35 -3.48 -0.72
N ALA A 315 5.92 -2.54 -1.56
CA ALA A 315 6.69 -1.98 -2.66
C ALA A 315 6.54 -0.46 -2.73
N PHE A 316 7.61 0.20 -3.17
CA PHE A 316 7.61 1.60 -3.60
C PHE A 316 7.44 1.66 -5.12
N LEU A 317 6.96 2.78 -5.65
CA LEU A 317 7.06 3.07 -7.08
C LEU A 317 8.51 3.49 -7.41
N ASP A 318 8.99 3.19 -8.61
CA ASP A 318 10.38 3.45 -9.01
C ASP A 318 10.69 4.93 -9.33
N GLY A 319 9.75 5.83 -9.07
CA GLY A 319 9.83 7.27 -9.30
C GLY A 319 8.47 7.94 -9.15
N ASN A 320 8.36 9.16 -9.66
CA ASN A 320 7.20 10.04 -9.48
C ASN A 320 5.89 9.45 -10.03
N PRO A 321 4.78 9.37 -9.26
CA PRO A 321 3.56 8.75 -9.75
C PRO A 321 2.92 9.38 -11.00
N PRO A 322 2.99 10.70 -11.27
CA PRO A 322 2.50 11.29 -12.51
C PRO A 322 3.11 10.66 -13.78
N GLU A 323 4.43 10.57 -13.89
CA GLU A 323 5.10 9.97 -15.05
C GLU A 323 5.19 8.44 -14.96
N ARG A 324 5.42 7.89 -13.76
CA ARG A 324 5.67 6.45 -13.58
C ARG A 324 4.40 5.60 -13.53
N LEU A 325 3.25 6.16 -13.17
CA LEU A 325 1.96 5.44 -13.10
C LEU A 325 0.83 6.13 -13.88
N CYS A 326 0.63 7.44 -13.76
CA CYS A 326 -0.51 8.10 -14.39
C CYS A 326 -0.35 8.20 -15.91
N MET A 327 0.84 8.54 -16.42
CA MET A 327 1.08 8.69 -17.86
C MET A 327 0.83 7.41 -18.67
N PRO A 328 1.30 6.20 -18.27
CA PRO A 328 0.92 4.95 -18.95
C PRO A 328 -0.59 4.70 -19.04
N ILE A 329 -1.37 5.16 -18.04
CA ILE A 329 -2.82 5.06 -18.08
C ILE A 329 -3.40 6.05 -19.11
N VAL A 330 -2.88 7.27 -19.17
CA VAL A 330 -3.27 8.29 -20.18
C VAL A 330 -2.95 7.82 -21.60
N GLU A 331 -1.72 7.37 -21.84
CA GLU A 331 -1.28 6.81 -23.13
C GLU A 331 -2.21 5.67 -23.60
N HIS A 332 -2.60 4.76 -22.70
CA HIS A 332 -3.54 3.69 -23.00
C HIS A 332 -4.94 4.21 -23.34
N ILE A 333 -5.46 5.21 -22.62
CA ILE A 333 -6.75 5.86 -22.90
C ILE A 333 -6.76 6.52 -24.28
N GLU A 334 -5.72 7.29 -24.59
CA GLU A 334 -5.61 8.05 -25.84
C GLU A 334 -5.36 7.13 -27.05
N SER A 335 -4.57 6.07 -26.89
CA SER A 335 -4.38 5.04 -27.93
C SER A 335 -5.69 4.36 -28.38
N LYS A 336 -6.74 4.44 -27.55
CA LYS A 336 -8.08 3.91 -27.80
C LYS A 336 -9.11 4.99 -28.16
N GLY A 337 -8.67 6.22 -28.40
CA GLY A 337 -9.53 7.34 -28.83
C GLY A 337 -10.25 8.06 -27.68
N GLY A 338 -9.94 7.75 -26.42
CA GLY A 338 -10.30 8.58 -25.29
C GLY A 338 -9.52 9.90 -25.28
N GLN A 339 -9.89 10.81 -24.37
CA GLN A 339 -9.25 12.13 -24.24
C GLN A 339 -8.95 12.42 -22.78
N VAL A 340 -7.78 12.98 -22.48
CA VAL A 340 -7.43 13.48 -21.16
C VAL A 340 -7.10 14.97 -21.27
N ARG A 341 -7.74 15.81 -20.46
CA ARG A 341 -7.58 17.27 -20.49
C ARG A 341 -7.24 17.79 -19.11
N LEU A 342 -6.04 18.36 -18.96
CA LEU A 342 -5.64 19.12 -17.77
C LEU A 342 -6.32 20.49 -17.73
N ASN A 343 -6.19 21.20 -16.61
CA ASN A 343 -6.72 22.56 -16.38
C ASN A 343 -8.24 22.75 -16.66
N SER A 344 -8.98 21.65 -16.73
CA SER A 344 -10.39 21.56 -17.12
C SER A 344 -11.29 21.45 -15.89
N ARG A 345 -11.20 22.43 -14.99
CA ARG A 345 -11.95 22.44 -13.72
C ARG A 345 -13.44 22.60 -13.96
N ILE A 346 -14.23 21.61 -13.54
CA ILE A 346 -15.69 21.69 -13.50
C ILE A 346 -16.12 22.67 -12.40
N LYS A 347 -17.05 23.56 -12.76
CA LYS A 347 -17.60 24.64 -11.94
C LYS A 347 -19.06 24.41 -11.54
N LYS A 348 -19.85 23.77 -12.41
CA LYS A 348 -21.26 23.44 -12.16
C LYS A 348 -21.66 22.18 -12.92
N ILE A 349 -22.52 21.35 -12.32
CA ILE A 349 -23.29 20.31 -13.00
C ILE A 349 -24.60 20.98 -13.48
N GLU A 350 -24.81 21.08 -14.79
CA GLU A 350 -26.05 21.62 -15.35
C GLU A 350 -27.07 20.48 -15.50
N LEU A 351 -28.32 20.73 -15.14
CA LEU A 351 -29.39 19.73 -15.20
C LEU A 351 -30.35 20.01 -16.36
N ASN A 352 -31.02 18.95 -16.81
CA ASN A 352 -32.22 19.01 -17.61
C ASN A 352 -33.46 19.25 -16.72
N GLU A 353 -34.61 19.54 -17.32
CA GLU A 353 -35.88 19.78 -16.60
C GLU A 353 -36.38 18.55 -15.81
N ASP A 354 -35.91 17.35 -16.15
CA ASP A 354 -36.22 16.08 -15.46
C ASP A 354 -35.24 15.76 -14.31
N GLY A 355 -34.25 16.63 -14.04
CA GLY A 355 -33.23 16.45 -13.02
C GLY A 355 -32.04 15.56 -13.43
N SER A 356 -32.01 15.02 -14.66
CA SER A 356 -30.84 14.35 -15.23
C SER A 356 -29.72 15.34 -15.58
N VAL A 357 -28.49 14.86 -15.76
CA VAL A 357 -27.35 15.74 -16.13
C VAL A 357 -27.44 16.11 -17.61
N LYS A 358 -27.37 17.42 -17.87
CA LYS A 358 -27.28 17.98 -19.22
C LYS A 358 -25.83 18.09 -19.68
N CYS A 359 -25.00 18.75 -18.90
CA CYS A 359 -23.58 18.95 -19.20
C CYS A 359 -22.78 19.32 -17.94
N PHE A 360 -21.46 19.27 -18.05
CA PHE A 360 -20.57 19.91 -17.09
C PHE A 360 -20.12 21.28 -17.63
N ILE A 361 -20.31 22.32 -16.82
CA ILE A 361 -19.80 23.68 -17.10
C ILE A 361 -18.42 23.81 -16.46
N LEU A 362 -17.42 24.20 -17.24
CA LEU A 362 -16.05 24.39 -16.80
C LEU A 362 -15.82 25.83 -16.29
N ASN A 363 -14.68 26.05 -15.64
CA ASN A 363 -14.38 27.32 -14.98
C ASN A 363 -14.14 28.49 -15.97
N ASP A 364 -13.76 28.19 -17.21
CA ASP A 364 -13.67 29.15 -18.33
C ASP A 364 -15.02 29.47 -18.98
N GLY A 365 -16.10 28.79 -18.56
CA GLY A 365 -17.45 28.92 -19.12
C GLY A 365 -17.74 27.99 -20.30
N SER A 366 -16.79 27.17 -20.75
CA SER A 366 -17.04 26.13 -21.75
C SER A 366 -17.91 25.00 -21.19
N THR A 367 -18.63 24.31 -22.06
CA THR A 367 -19.53 23.21 -21.72
C THR A 367 -19.02 21.90 -22.30
N VAL A 368 -19.12 20.81 -21.53
CA VAL A 368 -18.80 19.46 -21.99
C VAL A 368 -20.03 18.56 -21.81
N GLU A 369 -20.56 18.09 -22.93
CA GLU A 369 -21.68 17.16 -23.04
C GLU A 369 -21.16 15.72 -23.24
N GLY A 370 -22.04 14.74 -23.01
CA GLY A 370 -21.77 13.32 -23.22
C GLY A 370 -23.02 12.46 -22.97
N ASP A 371 -22.98 11.19 -23.37
CA ASP A 371 -24.06 10.23 -23.12
C ASP A 371 -24.12 9.78 -21.64
N ALA A 372 -23.02 9.92 -20.88
CA ALA A 372 -22.96 9.64 -19.44
C ALA A 372 -21.91 10.49 -18.71
N PHE A 373 -22.08 10.64 -17.39
CA PHE A 373 -21.26 11.50 -16.54
C PHE A 373 -20.77 10.75 -15.30
N VAL A 374 -19.47 10.83 -15.00
CA VAL A 374 -18.86 10.24 -13.81
C VAL A 374 -18.20 11.31 -12.97
N PHE A 375 -18.52 11.36 -11.67
CA PHE A 375 -17.80 12.18 -10.71
C PHE A 375 -16.73 11.35 -9.99
N ALA A 376 -15.45 11.58 -10.33
CA ALA A 376 -14.30 10.88 -9.77
C ALA A 376 -13.44 11.76 -8.82
N THR A 377 -14.04 12.85 -8.30
CA THR A 377 -13.39 13.82 -7.40
C THR A 377 -13.53 13.39 -5.93
N PRO A 378 -12.71 13.92 -4.99
CA PRO A 378 -12.93 13.73 -3.56
C PRO A 378 -14.35 14.12 -3.11
N VAL A 379 -14.90 13.39 -2.14
CA VAL A 379 -16.28 13.60 -1.65
C VAL A 379 -16.55 15.03 -1.17
N ASP A 380 -15.55 15.69 -0.57
CA ASP A 380 -15.67 17.09 -0.13
C ASP A 380 -15.82 18.10 -1.29
N ILE A 381 -15.30 17.77 -2.48
CA ILE A 381 -15.48 18.58 -3.69
C ILE A 381 -16.84 18.29 -4.31
N PHE A 382 -17.24 17.02 -4.39
CA PHE A 382 -18.54 16.64 -4.93
C PHE A 382 -19.70 17.25 -4.13
N LYS A 383 -19.64 17.24 -2.79
CA LYS A 383 -20.65 17.88 -1.93
C LYS A 383 -20.84 19.39 -2.18
N LEU A 384 -19.79 20.09 -2.64
CA LEU A 384 -19.86 21.52 -2.97
C LEU A 384 -20.42 21.78 -4.38
N LEU A 385 -20.40 20.77 -5.26
CA LEU A 385 -20.88 20.84 -6.64
C LEU A 385 -22.20 20.09 -6.85
N LEU A 386 -22.78 19.55 -5.78
CA LEU A 386 -24.04 18.83 -5.78
C LEU A 386 -25.21 19.81 -6.08
N PRO A 387 -26.02 19.57 -7.13
CA PRO A 387 -27.20 20.38 -7.42
C PRO A 387 -28.17 20.42 -6.24
N GLU A 388 -28.85 21.55 -6.04
CA GLU A 388 -29.84 21.73 -4.95
C GLU A 388 -30.92 20.64 -4.99
N ASP A 389 -31.46 20.34 -6.18
CA ASP A 389 -32.50 19.33 -6.42
C ASP A 389 -32.09 17.91 -6.00
N TRP A 390 -30.79 17.64 -5.93
CA TRP A 390 -30.26 16.33 -5.53
C TRP A 390 -29.96 16.23 -4.03
N LYS A 391 -29.89 17.35 -3.29
CA LYS A 391 -29.48 17.35 -1.88
C LYS A 391 -30.41 16.54 -0.98
N GLU A 392 -31.71 16.52 -1.26
CA GLU A 392 -32.70 15.78 -0.46
C GLU A 392 -32.77 14.27 -0.79
N ILE A 393 -32.00 13.79 -1.77
CA ILE A 393 -32.00 12.37 -2.13
C ILE A 393 -31.16 11.59 -1.10
N PRO A 394 -31.69 10.55 -0.43
CA PRO A 394 -30.98 9.84 0.64
C PRO A 394 -29.60 9.26 0.28
N TYR A 395 -29.37 8.98 -1.01
CA TYR A 395 -28.06 8.56 -1.52
C TYR A 395 -26.99 9.66 -1.39
N PHE A 396 -27.36 10.93 -1.62
CA PHE A 396 -26.45 12.07 -1.53
C PHE A 396 -26.39 12.67 -0.10
N GLN A 397 -27.50 12.70 0.65
CA GLN A 397 -27.52 13.14 2.06
C GLN A 397 -26.50 12.37 2.92
N LYS A 398 -26.41 11.05 2.71
CA LYS A 398 -25.44 10.17 3.39
C LYS A 398 -23.98 10.65 3.30
N LEU A 399 -23.61 11.38 2.25
CA LEU A 399 -22.24 11.84 2.03
C LEU A 399 -21.79 12.88 3.08
N GLU A 400 -22.72 13.52 3.81
CA GLU A 400 -22.40 14.47 4.89
C GLU A 400 -21.47 13.85 5.94
N LYS A 401 -21.71 12.58 6.30
CA LYS A 401 -20.89 11.79 7.24
C LYS A 401 -19.45 11.56 6.75
N LEU A 402 -19.21 11.61 5.44
CA LEU A 402 -17.90 11.38 4.83
C LEU A 402 -17.16 12.71 4.67
N VAL A 403 -16.20 13.00 5.54
CA VAL A 403 -15.41 14.25 5.54
C VAL A 403 -13.92 13.92 5.39
N GLY A 404 -13.20 14.66 4.55
CA GLY A 404 -11.77 14.47 4.34
C GLY A 404 -10.94 14.73 5.60
N VAL A 405 -10.01 13.82 5.93
CA VAL A 405 -9.06 13.96 7.05
C VAL A 405 -7.87 14.85 6.64
N PRO A 406 -7.36 15.74 7.52
CA PRO A 406 -6.13 16.48 7.24
C PRO A 406 -4.89 15.58 7.36
N VAL A 407 -3.97 15.74 6.42
CA VAL A 407 -2.63 15.12 6.43
C VAL A 407 -1.60 16.08 5.83
N ILE A 408 -0.35 15.96 6.26
CA ILE A 408 0.78 16.73 5.71
C ILE A 408 1.89 15.74 5.34
N ASN A 409 2.47 15.91 4.15
CA ASN A 409 3.66 15.19 3.71
C ASN A 409 4.87 16.13 3.77
N VAL A 410 5.95 15.68 4.41
CA VAL A 410 7.15 16.50 4.66
C VAL A 410 8.34 15.84 3.99
N HIS A 411 9.06 16.60 3.16
CA HIS A 411 10.26 16.15 2.45
C HIS A 411 11.43 16.99 2.93
N ILE A 412 12.53 16.36 3.33
CA ILE A 412 13.74 17.04 3.84
C ILE A 412 14.97 16.46 3.16
N TRP A 413 15.70 17.30 2.41
CA TRP A 413 16.99 16.96 1.80
C TRP A 413 18.11 17.35 2.75
N PHE A 414 19.01 16.42 3.05
CA PHE A 414 20.13 16.63 3.96
C PHE A 414 21.47 16.82 3.22
N ASP A 415 22.39 17.56 3.85
CA ASP A 415 23.73 17.84 3.36
C ASP A 415 24.66 16.61 3.21
N ARG A 416 24.19 15.44 3.66
CA ARG A 416 24.94 14.18 3.67
C ARG A 416 24.00 12.98 3.56
N LYS A 417 24.55 11.83 3.15
CA LYS A 417 23.91 10.53 3.27
C LYS A 417 23.89 10.10 4.74
N LEU A 418 22.71 9.78 5.25
CA LEU A 418 22.53 9.17 6.56
C LEU A 418 23.05 7.73 6.52
N LYS A 419 23.66 7.27 7.61
CA LYS A 419 24.32 5.96 7.71
C LYS A 419 23.38 4.87 8.18
N ASN A 420 22.49 5.20 9.12
CA ASN A 420 21.57 4.25 9.74
C ASN A 420 20.16 4.30 9.11
N THR A 421 20.07 4.42 7.79
CA THR A 421 18.80 4.32 7.05
C THR A 421 18.58 2.92 6.46
N TYR A 422 17.35 2.66 6.03
CA TYR A 422 16.90 1.36 5.57
C TYR A 422 16.30 1.47 4.17
N ASP A 423 16.48 0.44 3.35
CA ASP A 423 15.71 0.27 2.11
C ASP A 423 14.30 -0.28 2.42
N HIS A 424 13.53 0.48 3.20
CA HIS A 424 12.22 0.07 3.69
C HIS A 424 11.37 1.27 4.16
N LEU A 425 10.05 1.05 4.25
CA LEU A 425 9.17 1.91 5.04
C LEU A 425 9.42 1.71 6.54
N LEU A 426 9.47 2.81 7.30
CA LEU A 426 9.71 2.82 8.74
C LEU A 426 8.50 3.41 9.48
N PHE A 427 8.02 2.71 10.51
CA PHE A 427 6.99 3.24 11.41
C PHE A 427 7.67 4.04 12.53
N SER A 428 7.52 5.37 12.52
CA SER A 428 8.18 6.26 13.49
C SER A 428 7.72 6.05 14.93
N ARG A 429 6.47 5.61 15.11
CA ARG A 429 5.78 5.51 16.42
C ARG A 429 5.77 6.82 17.22
N SER A 430 5.92 7.94 16.52
CA SER A 430 5.85 9.31 17.06
C SER A 430 4.41 9.72 17.41
N SER A 431 4.27 10.69 18.30
CA SER A 431 3.01 11.39 18.55
C SER A 431 2.59 12.27 17.36
N LEU A 432 3.55 12.79 16.58
CA LEU A 432 3.35 13.71 15.45
C LEU A 432 3.55 13.06 14.08
N LEU A 433 4.52 12.15 13.95
CA LEU A 433 4.80 11.43 12.70
C LEU A 433 4.08 10.08 12.65
N SER A 434 3.89 9.58 11.43
CA SER A 434 3.31 8.27 11.13
C SER A 434 4.39 7.35 10.53
N VAL A 435 4.38 7.15 9.23
CA VAL A 435 5.39 6.41 8.46
C VAL A 435 6.36 7.36 7.76
N TYR A 436 7.57 6.88 7.51
CA TYR A 436 8.58 7.62 6.75
C TYR A 436 9.54 6.67 6.00
N ALA A 437 10.30 7.22 5.05
CA ALA A 437 11.34 6.49 4.31
C ALA A 437 12.50 7.42 3.93
N ASP A 438 13.70 6.85 3.76
CA ASP A 438 14.78 7.53 3.02
C ASP A 438 14.59 7.25 1.53
N MET A 439 13.91 8.16 0.84
CA MET A 439 13.53 8.02 -0.55
C MET A 439 14.74 7.97 -1.49
N SER A 440 15.87 8.55 -1.06
CA SER A 440 17.14 8.43 -1.77
C SER A 440 17.81 7.04 -1.64
N VAL A 441 17.17 6.12 -0.91
CA VAL A 441 17.50 4.69 -0.85
C VAL A 441 16.35 3.86 -1.45
N THR A 442 15.10 4.15 -1.11
CA THR A 442 13.96 3.29 -1.47
C THR A 442 13.47 3.46 -2.91
N CYS A 443 13.56 4.66 -3.47
CA CYS A 443 13.08 5.03 -4.79
C CYS A 443 14.23 5.15 -5.80
N LYS A 444 14.08 4.54 -6.99
CA LYS A 444 15.11 4.47 -8.02
C LYS A 444 15.37 5.81 -8.71
N GLU A 445 14.31 6.54 -9.08
CA GLU A 445 14.45 7.88 -9.68
C GLU A 445 15.09 8.88 -8.69
N TYR A 446 14.78 8.75 -7.39
CA TYR A 446 15.25 9.69 -6.36
C TYR A 446 16.60 9.26 -5.74
N TYR A 447 17.23 8.20 -6.24
CA TYR A 447 18.44 7.62 -5.65
C TYR A 447 19.62 8.61 -5.67
N ASN A 448 20.17 8.88 -4.48
CA ASN A 448 21.35 9.73 -4.32
C ASN A 448 22.36 9.02 -3.40
N PRO A 449 23.62 8.80 -3.83
CA PRO A 449 24.62 8.12 -3.00
C PRO A 449 25.26 9.03 -1.94
N ASN A 450 25.13 10.35 -2.07
CA ASN A 450 25.87 11.35 -1.29
C ASN A 450 25.00 12.15 -0.31
N GLN A 451 23.69 12.22 -0.55
CA GLN A 451 22.70 12.95 0.23
C GLN A 451 21.51 12.02 0.55
N SER A 452 20.88 12.22 1.71
CA SER A 452 19.61 11.57 2.05
C SER A 452 18.43 12.53 1.85
N MET A 453 17.30 11.98 1.39
CA MET A 453 16.02 12.67 1.31
C MET A 453 15.02 11.87 2.12
N LEU A 454 14.56 12.42 3.25
CA LEU A 454 13.55 11.80 4.08
C LEU A 454 12.16 12.33 3.70
N GLU A 455 11.26 11.43 3.36
CA GLU A 455 9.84 11.72 3.17
C GLU A 455 9.04 11.15 4.35
N LEU A 456 8.23 11.99 4.99
CA LEU A 456 7.57 11.71 6.26
C LEU A 456 6.10 12.13 6.24
N VAL A 457 5.21 11.19 6.60
CA VAL A 457 3.80 11.50 6.85
C VAL A 457 3.66 12.06 8.26
N PHE A 458 3.21 13.31 8.35
CA PHE A 458 2.88 13.98 9.61
C PHE A 458 1.38 13.78 9.90
N ALA A 459 1.06 13.02 10.95
CA ALA A 459 -0.30 12.66 11.34
C ALA A 459 -0.42 12.31 12.83
N PRO A 460 -1.47 12.77 13.54
CA PRO A 460 -2.60 13.56 13.03
C PRO A 460 -2.24 15.03 12.77
N ALA A 461 -2.82 15.62 11.72
CA ALA A 461 -2.45 16.95 11.25
C ALA A 461 -3.48 18.06 11.56
N GLU A 462 -4.55 17.78 12.31
CA GLU A 462 -5.67 18.72 12.52
C GLU A 462 -5.24 20.05 13.15
N GLU A 463 -4.42 20.02 14.20
CA GLU A 463 -3.84 21.21 14.84
C GLU A 463 -2.62 21.81 14.11
N TRP A 464 -2.18 21.19 13.01
CA TRP A 464 -0.94 21.51 12.30
C TRP A 464 -1.18 22.04 10.88
N ILE A 465 -2.33 21.73 10.28
CA ILE A 465 -2.66 22.04 8.88
C ILE A 465 -2.66 23.55 8.57
N SER A 466 -2.90 24.39 9.58
CA SER A 466 -2.90 25.85 9.49
C SER A 466 -1.59 26.52 9.93
N ARG A 467 -0.63 25.77 10.49
CA ARG A 467 0.66 26.31 10.96
C ARG A 467 1.61 26.61 9.79
N SER A 468 2.63 27.42 10.04
CA SER A 468 3.68 27.70 9.06
C SER A 468 4.52 26.46 8.75
N ASP A 469 5.13 26.43 7.57
CA ASP A 469 5.99 25.33 7.14
C ASP A 469 7.21 25.20 8.07
N SER A 470 7.77 26.33 8.51
CA SER A 470 8.83 26.38 9.51
C SER A 470 8.45 25.71 10.84
N GLU A 471 7.24 25.93 11.36
CA GLU A 471 6.80 25.26 12.61
C GLU A 471 6.67 23.74 12.43
N ILE A 472 6.25 23.29 11.25
CA ILE A 472 6.11 21.87 10.91
C ILE A 472 7.50 21.23 10.77
N ILE A 473 8.45 21.90 10.12
CA ILE A 473 9.85 21.45 10.00
C ILE A 473 10.53 21.42 11.38
N ASP A 474 10.38 22.46 12.20
CA ASP A 474 10.92 22.51 13.57
C ASP A 474 10.38 21.38 14.46
N ALA A 475 9.12 20.99 14.28
CA ALA A 475 8.52 19.85 14.96
C ALA A 475 9.07 18.51 14.41
N THR A 476 9.10 18.36 13.09
CA THR A 476 9.62 17.16 12.41
C THR A 476 11.09 16.91 12.76
N MET A 477 11.90 17.97 12.87
CA MET A 477 13.32 17.88 13.24
C MET A 477 13.56 17.47 14.71
N LYS A 478 12.62 17.76 15.63
CA LYS A 478 12.67 17.27 17.02
C LYS A 478 12.38 15.77 17.09
N GLU A 479 11.39 15.31 16.33
CA GLU A 479 11.09 13.87 16.21
C GLU A 479 12.24 13.12 15.52
N LEU A 480 12.81 13.68 14.44
CA LEU A 480 13.98 13.13 13.76
C LEU A 480 15.23 13.07 14.65
N ALA A 481 15.43 14.03 15.56
CA ALA A 481 16.51 13.96 16.56
C ALA A 481 16.32 12.83 17.59
N THR A 482 15.12 12.26 17.70
CA THR A 482 14.84 11.05 18.52
C THR A 482 15.01 9.76 17.70
N LEU A 483 14.70 9.81 16.41
CA LEU A 483 14.86 8.68 15.47
C LEU A 483 16.33 8.47 15.03
N PHE A 484 17.08 9.56 14.88
CA PHE A 484 18.48 9.57 14.43
C PHE A 484 19.38 10.36 15.40
N PRO A 485 19.45 9.97 16.69
CA PRO A 485 20.05 10.80 17.74
C PRO A 485 21.53 11.11 17.51
N ASP A 486 22.25 10.28 16.75
CA ASP A 486 23.67 10.49 16.41
C ASP A 486 23.92 11.24 15.09
N GLU A 487 22.89 11.42 14.25
CA GLU A 487 23.04 11.95 12.89
C GLU A 487 22.25 13.22 12.62
N ILE A 488 21.09 13.42 13.25
CA ILE A 488 20.22 14.58 13.08
C ILE A 488 20.06 15.30 14.43
N SER A 489 20.00 16.63 14.39
CA SER A 489 19.69 17.47 15.55
C SER A 489 18.82 18.65 15.12
N ALA A 490 17.90 19.08 15.99
CA ALA A 490 16.94 20.14 15.65
C ALA A 490 17.59 21.51 15.43
N ASP A 491 18.77 21.74 16.02
CA ASP A 491 19.61 22.94 15.82
C ASP A 491 20.51 22.87 14.57
N GLN A 492 20.45 21.78 13.80
CA GLN A 492 21.31 21.50 12.64
C GLN A 492 22.82 21.50 12.95
N SER A 493 23.21 21.29 14.21
CA SER A 493 24.62 21.04 14.58
C SER A 493 25.16 19.72 14.01
N LYS A 494 24.28 18.74 13.72
CA LYS A 494 24.59 17.48 13.02
C LYS A 494 24.27 17.59 11.53
N ALA A 495 23.37 16.76 10.98
CA ALA A 495 22.91 16.88 9.59
C ALA A 495 22.18 18.21 9.37
N LYS A 496 22.44 18.84 8.21
CA LYS A 496 21.87 20.14 7.86
C LYS A 496 20.84 19.98 6.76
N ILE A 497 19.77 20.75 6.84
CA ILE A 497 18.75 20.81 5.79
C ILE A 497 19.30 21.66 4.66
N LEU A 498 19.29 21.12 3.44
CA LEU A 498 19.58 21.87 2.21
C LEU A 498 18.32 22.61 1.75
N LYS A 499 17.20 21.88 1.69
CA LYS A 499 15.86 22.37 1.38
C LYS A 499 14.79 21.43 1.95
N TYR A 500 13.55 21.89 1.95
CA TYR A 500 12.39 21.11 2.36
C TYR A 500 11.16 21.47 1.51
N HIS A 501 10.21 20.53 1.41
CA HIS A 501 8.87 20.77 0.83
C HIS A 501 7.79 20.22 1.77
N VAL A 502 6.81 21.05 2.12
CA VAL A 502 5.71 20.70 3.03
C VAL A 502 4.38 20.72 2.26
N VAL A 503 3.88 19.54 1.87
CA VAL A 503 2.64 19.42 1.10
C VAL A 503 1.47 19.16 2.04
N LYS A 504 0.57 20.15 2.16
CA LYS A 504 -0.58 20.11 3.06
C LYS A 504 -1.83 19.70 2.32
N THR A 505 -2.51 18.64 2.77
CA THR A 505 -3.80 18.19 2.23
C THR A 505 -4.87 18.25 3.32
N PRO A 506 -5.60 19.37 3.49
CA PRO A 506 -6.55 19.56 4.59
C PRO A 506 -7.77 18.62 4.55
N ARG A 507 -8.10 18.11 3.37
CA ARG A 507 -9.20 17.16 3.13
C ARG A 507 -8.69 16.07 2.18
N SER A 508 -8.11 15.02 2.74
CA SER A 508 -7.47 13.94 1.99
C SER A 508 -8.44 12.77 1.73
N VAL A 509 -8.15 11.58 2.23
CA VAL A 509 -9.11 10.45 2.29
C VAL A 509 -10.23 10.78 3.29
N TYR A 510 -11.37 10.10 3.23
CA TYR A 510 -12.40 10.32 4.25
C TYR A 510 -11.92 9.80 5.62
N LYS A 511 -12.23 10.55 6.69
CA LYS A 511 -11.96 10.15 8.09
C LYS A 511 -12.85 8.93 8.39
N THR A 512 -12.24 7.75 8.52
CA THR A 512 -12.93 6.45 8.62
C THR A 512 -13.36 6.20 10.06
N VAL A 513 -14.18 7.11 10.58
CA VAL A 513 -14.79 6.98 11.92
C VAL A 513 -15.90 5.93 11.91
N PRO A 514 -16.29 5.39 13.08
CA PRO A 514 -17.40 4.45 13.17
C PRO A 514 -18.70 4.92 12.50
N GLY A 515 -19.36 3.97 11.84
CA GLY A 515 -20.63 4.15 11.12
C GLY A 515 -20.50 4.88 9.78
N CYS A 516 -19.33 4.86 9.14
CA CYS A 516 -19.14 5.44 7.81
C CYS A 516 -19.55 4.48 6.68
N GLU A 517 -19.49 3.16 6.86
CA GLU A 517 -19.74 2.20 5.76
C GLU A 517 -21.16 2.31 5.16
N PRO A 518 -22.26 2.44 5.94
CA PRO A 518 -23.61 2.62 5.40
C PRO A 518 -23.84 3.92 4.63
N CYS A 519 -22.88 4.86 4.74
CA CYS A 519 -22.89 6.15 4.07
C CYS A 519 -22.09 6.17 2.76
N ARG A 520 -21.32 5.12 2.46
CA ARG A 520 -20.54 5.02 1.22
C ARG A 520 -21.48 4.74 0.03
N PRO A 521 -21.43 5.55 -1.05
CA PRO A 521 -22.28 5.33 -2.20
C PRO A 521 -21.78 4.17 -3.06
N LEU A 522 -22.70 3.45 -3.70
CA LEU A 522 -22.40 2.60 -4.86
C LEU A 522 -22.03 3.48 -6.07
N GLN A 523 -21.24 2.97 -7.01
CA GLN A 523 -20.79 3.73 -8.18
C GLN A 523 -21.94 4.15 -9.11
N ARG A 524 -23.05 3.41 -9.11
CA ARG A 524 -24.29 3.81 -9.81
C ARG A 524 -25.13 4.68 -8.90
N SER A 525 -25.40 5.91 -9.31
CA SER A 525 -26.28 6.82 -8.58
C SER A 525 -27.76 6.53 -8.88
N PRO A 526 -28.72 7.12 -8.12
CA PRO A 526 -30.13 7.05 -8.47
C PRO A 526 -30.53 7.96 -9.64
N ILE A 527 -29.62 8.83 -10.12
CA ILE A 527 -29.83 9.69 -11.28
C ILE A 527 -29.37 8.96 -12.54
N GLU A 528 -30.23 8.88 -13.55
CA GLU A 528 -29.90 8.25 -14.82
C GLU A 528 -28.74 8.98 -15.52
N GLY A 529 -27.83 8.20 -16.13
CA GLY A 529 -26.61 8.72 -16.75
C GLY A 529 -25.51 9.19 -15.79
N PHE A 530 -25.75 9.28 -14.47
CA PHE A 530 -24.77 9.80 -13.50
C PHE A 530 -24.20 8.72 -12.56
N TYR A 531 -22.87 8.76 -12.39
CA TYR A 531 -22.09 7.76 -11.66
C TYR A 531 -21.02 8.42 -10.76
N LEU A 532 -20.56 7.69 -9.75
CA LEU A 532 -19.48 8.10 -8.84
C LEU A 532 -18.28 7.13 -8.91
N ALA A 533 -17.07 7.67 -8.71
CA ALA A 533 -15.84 6.92 -8.46
C ALA A 533 -15.00 7.67 -7.40
N GLY A 534 -14.08 6.98 -6.71
CA GLY A 534 -13.25 7.60 -5.66
C GLY A 534 -12.33 6.63 -4.94
#